data_AF-K4LZ27-F1
#
_entry.id   AF-K4LZ27-F1
#
_cell.length_a   1.000
_cell.length_b   1.000
_cell.length_c   1.000
_cell.angle_alpha   90.00
_cell.angle_beta   90.00
_cell.angle_gamma   90.00
#
_symmetry.space_group_name_H-M   'P 1'
#
loop_
_entity.id
_entity.type
_entity.pdbx_description
1 polymer ?
#
loop_
_entity_poly.entity_id
_entity_poly.type
_entity_poly.pdbx_seq_one_letter_code
_entity_poly.pdbx_strand_id
1 'polypeptide(L)'
;YRGAGRPEATYSLERVIDKAAREFGRDPIELRRQNFIKPDQYPYASAAGLEYDAGNYDALMDKMEEVADFAGFEARVKESQAKGLWRGRGVNAYIEACGIAPSNLVGQLGARAGLYDAATVRVNATGSISVMVGAHSHGQGHETVFPQVVAEMLGIDESMVDIVHGDTSKIPFGMGTYGSRSLAVCGSAMVRATEKIINKAKKIAGHMLEASDSDIELKDGQFSVAGTDKSVAWGDVTLAAYVPHNYPLEDIEPGLEETAFYDPANFTYPAGAYACEVEVDPDTGKVTIEK
;
A
#
# COMPACT_ATOMS: atom_id res chain seq x y z
N TYR A 1 -14.40 7.82 -11.40
CA TYR A 1 -13.95 6.65 -12.18
C TYR A 1 -12.55 6.26 -11.70
N ARG A 2 -12.23 4.98 -11.55
CA ARG A 2 -10.97 4.48 -10.94
C ARG A 2 -10.03 3.93 -12.01
N GLY A 3 -8.71 4.11 -11.85
CA GLY A 3 -7.68 3.45 -12.66
C GLY A 3 -7.09 4.28 -13.82
N ALA A 4 -7.75 5.34 -14.27
CA ALA A 4 -7.22 6.32 -15.24
C ALA A 4 -6.46 5.70 -16.45
N GLY A 5 -7.19 5.08 -17.39
CA GLY A 5 -6.61 4.45 -18.59
C GLY A 5 -6.15 3.01 -18.38
N ARG A 6 -5.84 2.61 -17.14
CA ARG A 6 -5.40 1.25 -16.80
C ARG A 6 -6.51 0.20 -16.96
N PRO A 7 -7.79 0.47 -16.57
CA PRO A 7 -8.88 -0.46 -16.86
C PRO A 7 -9.05 -0.70 -18.36
N GLU A 8 -8.87 0.33 -19.18
CA GLU A 8 -8.94 0.22 -20.64
C GLU A 8 -7.80 -0.65 -21.19
N ALA A 9 -6.57 -0.46 -20.72
CA ALA A 9 -5.42 -1.27 -21.10
C ALA A 9 -5.60 -2.76 -20.70
N THR A 10 -5.98 -3.01 -19.44
CA THR A 10 -6.26 -4.36 -18.94
C THR A 10 -7.40 -5.01 -19.71
N TYR A 11 -8.51 -4.29 -19.91
CA TYR A 11 -9.64 -4.80 -20.67
C TYR A 11 -9.24 -5.20 -22.09
N SER A 12 -8.54 -4.33 -22.81
CA SER A 12 -8.09 -4.62 -24.17
C SER A 12 -7.17 -5.85 -24.23
N LEU A 13 -6.18 -5.94 -23.35
CA LEU A 13 -5.24 -7.06 -23.32
C LEU A 13 -5.93 -8.39 -23.02
N GLU A 14 -6.74 -8.42 -21.96
CA GLU A 14 -7.36 -9.66 -21.48
C GLU A 14 -8.45 -10.16 -22.43
N ARG A 15 -9.13 -9.26 -23.15
CA ARG A 15 -10.05 -9.63 -24.23
C ARG A 15 -9.32 -10.26 -25.42
N VAL A 16 -8.13 -9.76 -25.77
CA VAL A 16 -7.30 -10.32 -26.83
C VAL A 16 -6.80 -11.72 -26.45
N ILE A 17 -6.37 -11.91 -25.20
CA ILE A 17 -5.92 -13.22 -24.69
C ILE A 17 -7.04 -14.27 -24.79
N ASP A 18 -8.24 -13.96 -24.30
CA ASP A 18 -9.37 -14.90 -24.40
C ASP A 18 -9.79 -15.18 -25.86
N LYS A 19 -9.68 -14.18 -26.74
CA LYS A 19 -9.94 -14.37 -28.17
C LYS A 19 -8.90 -15.31 -28.79
N ALA A 20 -7.62 -15.11 -28.50
CA ALA A 20 -6.53 -15.94 -28.96
C ALA A 20 -6.66 -17.39 -28.45
N ALA A 21 -7.00 -17.57 -27.17
CA ALA A 21 -7.24 -18.90 -26.59
C ALA A 21 -8.33 -19.66 -27.38
N ARG A 22 -9.48 -19.01 -27.65
CA ARG A 22 -10.56 -19.60 -28.46
C ARG A 22 -10.13 -19.91 -29.90
N GLU A 23 -9.41 -18.99 -30.53
CA GLU A 23 -8.96 -19.15 -31.93
C GLU A 23 -7.94 -20.28 -32.09
N PHE A 24 -7.08 -20.49 -31.08
CA PHE A 24 -6.09 -21.56 -31.06
C PHE A 24 -6.59 -22.87 -30.43
N GLY A 25 -7.84 -22.92 -29.95
CA GLY A 25 -8.39 -24.08 -29.26
C GLY A 25 -7.64 -24.44 -27.97
N ARG A 26 -7.15 -23.43 -27.24
CA ARG A 26 -6.40 -23.59 -25.99
C ARG A 26 -7.22 -23.11 -24.80
N ASP A 27 -6.90 -23.67 -23.63
CA ASP A 27 -7.45 -23.17 -22.38
C ASP A 27 -6.94 -21.73 -22.10
N PRO A 28 -7.84 -20.78 -21.76
CA PRO A 28 -7.47 -19.39 -21.53
C PRO A 28 -6.62 -19.16 -20.27
N ILE A 29 -6.66 -20.05 -19.27
CA ILE A 29 -5.79 -20.00 -18.09
C ILE A 29 -4.41 -20.54 -18.45
N GLU A 30 -4.34 -21.68 -19.16
CA GLU A 30 -3.05 -22.22 -19.63
C GLU A 30 -2.30 -21.21 -20.52
N LEU A 31 -3.01 -20.52 -21.41
CA LEU A 31 -2.41 -19.49 -22.25
C LEU A 31 -1.82 -18.34 -21.42
N ARG A 32 -2.49 -17.92 -20.34
CA ARG A 32 -1.96 -16.91 -19.41
C ARG A 32 -0.73 -17.43 -18.66
N ARG A 33 -0.80 -18.62 -18.05
CA ARG A 33 0.31 -19.25 -17.31
C ARG A 33 1.57 -19.39 -18.13
N GLN A 34 1.42 -19.73 -19.41
CA GLN A 34 2.55 -19.82 -20.33
C GLN A 34 3.27 -18.48 -20.52
N ASN A 35 2.55 -17.36 -20.43
CA ASN A 35 3.07 -16.02 -20.71
C ASN A 35 3.32 -15.18 -19.43
N PHE A 36 2.96 -15.68 -18.25
CA PHE A 36 3.25 -14.99 -16.99
C PHE A 36 4.74 -14.85 -16.73
N ILE A 37 5.11 -13.67 -16.26
CA ILE A 37 6.42 -13.36 -15.68
C ILE A 37 6.59 -14.22 -14.41
N LYS A 38 7.70 -14.93 -14.32
CA LYS A 38 8.04 -15.83 -13.22
C LYS A 38 8.68 -15.08 -12.05
N PRO A 39 8.54 -15.57 -10.80
CA PRO A 39 9.05 -14.87 -9.62
C PRO A 39 10.55 -14.54 -9.65
N ASP A 40 11.36 -15.36 -10.31
CA ASP A 40 12.80 -15.20 -10.48
C ASP A 40 13.19 -14.19 -11.58
N GLN A 41 12.21 -13.62 -12.29
CA GLN A 41 12.42 -12.61 -13.33
C GLN A 41 12.23 -11.17 -12.84
N TYR A 42 11.84 -10.97 -11.57
CA TYR A 42 11.70 -9.64 -10.99
C TYR A 42 13.03 -9.10 -10.45
N PRO A 43 13.26 -7.78 -10.52
CA PRO A 43 12.41 -6.78 -11.17
C PRO A 43 12.37 -6.96 -12.71
N TYR A 44 11.19 -6.79 -13.32
CA TYR A 44 10.96 -7.12 -14.73
C TYR A 44 10.79 -5.87 -15.61
N ALA A 45 11.73 -5.65 -16.52
CA ALA A 45 11.63 -4.57 -17.51
C ALA A 45 10.58 -4.91 -18.59
N SER A 46 9.42 -4.25 -18.51
CA SER A 46 8.32 -4.45 -19.45
C SER A 46 8.56 -3.75 -20.79
N ALA A 47 7.93 -4.27 -21.85
CA ALA A 47 7.95 -3.65 -23.18
C ALA A 47 7.32 -2.24 -23.21
N ALA A 48 6.56 -1.87 -22.17
CA ALA A 48 5.97 -0.54 -22.01
C ALA A 48 6.97 0.50 -21.44
N GLY A 49 8.23 0.11 -21.18
CA GLY A 49 9.26 1.01 -20.66
C GLY A 49 9.19 1.22 -19.14
N LEU A 50 8.45 0.36 -18.44
CA LEU A 50 8.28 0.37 -16.98
C LEU A 50 8.86 -0.91 -16.37
N GLU A 51 9.42 -0.80 -15.16
CA GLU A 51 9.99 -1.94 -14.43
C GLU A 51 9.00 -2.41 -13.35
N TYR A 52 8.51 -3.64 -13.47
CA TYR A 52 7.60 -4.23 -12.49
C TYR A 52 8.39 -4.68 -11.25
N ASP A 53 7.85 -4.41 -10.06
CA ASP A 53 8.54 -4.56 -8.77
C ASP A 53 8.64 -6.03 -8.31
N ALA A 54 7.51 -6.72 -8.19
CA ALA A 54 7.44 -8.13 -7.77
C ALA A 54 6.15 -8.80 -8.24
N GLY A 55 6.14 -10.14 -8.29
CA GLY A 55 4.90 -10.87 -8.59
C GLY A 55 5.03 -12.39 -8.53
N ASN A 56 3.91 -13.05 -8.24
CA ASN A 56 3.75 -14.49 -8.40
C ASN A 56 2.36 -14.78 -8.97
N TYR A 57 2.23 -14.66 -10.29
CA TYR A 57 0.94 -14.70 -10.98
C TYR A 57 0.36 -16.11 -11.07
N ASP A 58 1.21 -17.14 -11.12
CA ASP A 58 0.78 -18.53 -11.04
C ASP A 58 0.07 -18.78 -9.69
N ALA A 59 0.64 -18.32 -8.57
CA ALA A 59 -0.01 -18.46 -7.26
C ALA A 59 -1.33 -17.68 -7.14
N LEU A 60 -1.45 -16.51 -7.80
CA LEU A 60 -2.71 -15.77 -7.86
C LEU A 60 -3.79 -16.56 -8.63
N MET A 61 -3.42 -17.19 -9.77
CA MET A 61 -4.35 -18.04 -10.51
C MET A 61 -4.72 -19.29 -9.74
N ASP A 62 -3.76 -19.97 -9.12
CA ASP A 62 -4.02 -21.15 -8.28
C ASP A 62 -5.07 -20.83 -7.22
N LYS A 63 -4.89 -19.71 -6.50
CA LYS A 63 -5.82 -19.31 -5.45
C LYS A 63 -7.19 -18.91 -6.00
N MET A 64 -7.23 -18.23 -7.14
CA MET A 64 -8.49 -17.88 -7.80
C MET A 64 -9.24 -19.14 -8.24
N GLU A 65 -8.58 -20.12 -8.85
CA GLU A 65 -9.20 -21.37 -9.28
C GLU A 65 -9.77 -22.18 -8.11
N GLU A 66 -9.04 -22.21 -6.98
CA GLU A 66 -9.49 -22.80 -5.73
C GLU A 66 -10.76 -22.12 -5.20
N VAL A 67 -10.73 -20.80 -5.02
CA VAL A 67 -11.85 -20.04 -4.43
C VAL A 67 -13.08 -20.02 -5.35
N ALA A 68 -12.89 -19.98 -6.67
CA ALA A 68 -14.00 -20.05 -7.60
C ALA A 68 -14.55 -21.47 -7.79
N ASP A 69 -13.90 -22.50 -7.24
CA ASP A 69 -14.25 -23.92 -7.44
C ASP A 69 -14.31 -24.28 -8.93
N PHE A 70 -13.16 -24.22 -9.59
CA PHE A 70 -13.09 -24.45 -11.03
C PHE A 70 -13.52 -25.86 -11.44
N ALA A 71 -13.23 -26.85 -10.59
CA ALA A 71 -13.57 -28.26 -10.82
C ALA A 71 -15.09 -28.50 -10.83
N GLY A 72 -15.85 -27.77 -10.00
CA GLY A 72 -17.31 -27.88 -9.93
C GLY A 72 -18.10 -27.20 -11.06
N PHE A 73 -17.43 -26.45 -11.95
CA PHE A 73 -18.12 -25.62 -12.94
C PHE A 73 -19.02 -26.40 -13.91
N GLU A 74 -18.57 -27.55 -14.41
CA GLU A 74 -19.36 -28.38 -15.33
C GLU A 74 -20.67 -28.88 -14.70
N ALA A 75 -20.67 -29.14 -13.38
CA ALA A 75 -21.90 -29.50 -12.67
C ALA A 75 -22.87 -28.31 -12.60
N ARG A 76 -22.34 -27.10 -12.34
CA ARG A 76 -23.14 -25.87 -12.33
C ARG A 76 -23.69 -25.49 -13.70
N VAL A 77 -22.92 -25.72 -14.78
CA VAL A 77 -23.41 -25.55 -16.16
C VAL A 77 -24.64 -26.42 -16.41
N LYS A 78 -24.59 -27.70 -16.03
CA LYS A 78 -25.74 -28.62 -16.17
C LYS A 78 -26.95 -28.19 -15.36
N GLU A 79 -26.73 -27.65 -14.16
CA GLU A 79 -27.80 -27.10 -13.32
C GLU A 79 -28.50 -25.92 -14.00
N SER A 80 -27.73 -24.95 -14.52
CA SER A 80 -28.28 -23.80 -15.24
C SER A 80 -29.04 -24.25 -16.51
N GLN A 81 -28.48 -25.20 -17.26
CA GLN A 81 -29.12 -25.76 -18.46
C GLN A 81 -30.46 -26.45 -18.15
N ALA A 82 -30.57 -27.15 -17.03
CA ALA A 82 -31.82 -27.77 -16.59
C ALA A 82 -32.94 -26.73 -16.31
N LYS A 83 -32.56 -25.48 -16.04
CA LYS A 83 -33.47 -24.34 -15.85
C LYS A 83 -33.71 -23.55 -17.15
N GLY A 84 -33.12 -23.98 -18.28
CA GLY A 84 -33.18 -23.26 -19.55
C GLY A 84 -32.21 -22.07 -19.66
N LEU A 85 -31.26 -21.93 -18.73
CA LEU A 85 -30.31 -20.82 -18.68
C LEU A 85 -28.94 -21.22 -19.26
N TRP A 86 -28.22 -20.24 -19.81
CA TRP A 86 -26.81 -20.42 -20.21
C TRP A 86 -25.89 -19.99 -19.07
N ARG A 87 -24.85 -20.78 -18.78
CA ARG A 87 -23.82 -20.40 -17.80
C ARG A 87 -22.52 -20.05 -18.49
N GLY A 88 -21.92 -18.93 -18.11
CA GLY A 88 -20.62 -18.49 -18.57
C GLY A 88 -19.66 -18.27 -17.39
N ARG A 89 -18.37 -18.47 -17.64
CA ARG A 89 -17.30 -18.12 -16.70
C ARG A 89 -16.28 -17.23 -17.41
N GLY A 90 -16.02 -16.07 -16.85
CA GLY A 90 -14.94 -15.17 -17.27
C GLY A 90 -13.77 -15.26 -16.30
N VAL A 91 -12.55 -15.09 -16.82
CA VAL A 91 -11.32 -15.03 -16.02
C VAL A 91 -10.53 -13.80 -16.45
N ASN A 92 -9.88 -13.17 -15.49
CA ASN A 92 -9.00 -12.03 -15.70
C ASN A 92 -7.72 -12.17 -14.86
N ALA A 93 -6.58 -11.81 -15.45
CA ALA A 93 -5.32 -11.57 -14.78
C ALA A 93 -4.91 -10.13 -15.03
N TYR A 94 -4.68 -9.34 -13.99
CA TYR A 94 -4.27 -7.95 -14.15
C TYR A 94 -3.02 -7.64 -13.35
N ILE A 95 -2.31 -6.61 -13.82
CA ILE A 95 -1.27 -5.89 -13.11
C ILE A 95 -1.60 -4.40 -13.22
N GLU A 96 -1.42 -3.65 -12.14
CA GLU A 96 -1.83 -2.25 -12.06
C GLU A 96 -0.67 -1.37 -11.62
N ALA A 97 -0.27 -0.39 -12.43
CA ALA A 97 0.75 0.59 -12.03
C ALA A 97 0.19 1.63 -11.05
N CYS A 98 0.38 1.41 -9.74
CA CYS A 98 -0.06 2.27 -8.65
C CYS A 98 1.06 3.18 -8.13
N GLY A 99 0.74 4.11 -7.24
CA GLY A 99 1.78 4.94 -6.59
C GLY A 99 2.37 6.04 -7.48
N ILE A 100 1.60 6.56 -8.45
CA ILE A 100 2.02 7.48 -9.53
C ILE A 100 3.20 8.39 -9.16
N ALA A 101 4.41 7.96 -9.49
CA ALA A 101 5.74 8.58 -9.36
C ALA A 101 6.77 7.47 -9.79
N PRO A 102 8.09 7.73 -10.01
CA PRO A 102 8.96 8.87 -9.66
C PRO A 102 8.72 10.17 -10.41
N SER A 103 9.03 11.32 -9.78
CA SER A 103 9.00 12.67 -10.36
C SER A 103 9.72 12.79 -11.70
N ASN A 104 10.91 12.21 -11.81
CA ASN A 104 11.72 12.28 -13.03
C ASN A 104 11.06 11.54 -14.20
N LEU A 105 10.52 10.35 -13.96
CA LEU A 105 9.90 9.53 -14.99
C LEU A 105 8.57 10.13 -15.46
N VAL A 106 7.71 10.52 -14.51
CA VAL A 106 6.42 11.12 -14.86
C VAL A 106 6.59 12.46 -15.56
N GLY A 107 7.63 13.23 -15.22
CA GLY A 107 8.02 14.44 -15.94
C GLY A 107 8.37 14.18 -17.41
N GLN A 108 9.14 13.12 -17.70
CA GLN A 108 9.42 12.68 -19.08
C GLN A 108 8.16 12.23 -19.82
N LEU A 109 7.18 11.66 -19.11
CA LEU A 109 5.87 11.27 -19.63
C LEU A 109 4.88 12.46 -19.75
N GLY A 110 5.30 13.69 -19.43
CA GLY A 110 4.53 14.91 -19.61
C GLY A 110 3.70 15.36 -18.40
N ALA A 111 3.90 14.76 -17.22
CA ALA A 111 3.30 15.27 -15.98
C ALA A 111 3.88 16.64 -15.62
N ARG A 112 3.02 17.52 -15.09
CA ARG A 112 3.39 18.91 -14.71
C ARG A 112 3.66 19.08 -13.22
N ALA A 113 3.64 18.00 -12.46
CA ALA A 113 3.91 17.97 -11.02
C ALA A 113 4.89 16.84 -10.71
N GLY A 114 5.64 16.95 -9.61
CA GLY A 114 6.57 15.90 -9.18
C GLY A 114 5.89 14.61 -8.70
N LEU A 115 4.65 14.68 -8.24
CA LEU A 115 3.92 13.50 -7.75
C LEU A 115 4.58 12.79 -6.55
N TYR A 116 5.52 13.43 -5.87
CA TYR A 116 5.96 13.07 -4.51
C TYR A 116 4.81 13.24 -3.50
N ASP A 117 4.99 12.80 -2.26
CA ASP A 117 4.12 13.20 -1.15
C ASP A 117 4.92 13.53 0.10
N ALA A 118 4.25 14.04 1.12
CA ALA A 118 4.88 14.49 2.36
C ALA A 118 4.03 14.15 3.57
N ALA A 119 4.72 13.96 4.69
CA ALA A 119 4.09 13.81 5.99
C ALA A 119 4.95 14.48 7.07
N THR A 120 4.27 15.02 8.07
CA THR A 120 4.88 15.54 9.29
C THR A 120 4.28 14.79 10.47
N VAL A 121 5.13 14.20 11.31
CA VAL A 121 4.73 13.53 12.55
C VAL A 121 5.10 14.45 13.70
N ARG A 122 4.11 14.89 14.48
CA ARG A 122 4.29 15.67 15.70
C ARG A 122 3.86 14.83 16.89
N VAL A 123 4.76 14.63 17.84
CA VAL A 123 4.47 13.96 19.11
C VAL A 123 4.27 15.02 20.19
N ASN A 124 3.16 14.99 20.90
CA ASN A 124 2.86 15.89 22.01
C ASN A 124 3.59 15.45 23.28
N ALA A 125 3.72 16.36 24.26
CA ALA A 125 4.42 16.07 25.52
C ALA A 125 3.79 14.94 26.34
N THR A 126 2.52 14.58 26.08
CA THR A 126 1.81 13.46 26.72
C THR A 126 1.92 12.16 25.92
N GLY A 127 2.67 12.13 24.82
CA GLY A 127 2.90 10.96 23.98
C GLY A 127 1.85 10.71 22.89
N SER A 128 0.76 11.47 22.83
CA SER A 128 -0.17 11.43 21.68
C SER A 128 0.48 12.05 20.43
N ILE A 129 -0.01 11.69 19.25
CA ILE A 129 0.64 11.99 17.98
C ILE A 129 -0.36 12.62 17.02
N SER A 130 0.03 13.70 16.37
CA SER A 130 -0.67 14.26 15.22
C SER A 130 0.17 14.05 13.97
N VAL A 131 -0.40 13.38 12.97
CA VAL A 131 0.26 13.07 11.70
C VAL A 131 -0.41 13.87 10.60
N MET A 132 0.28 14.89 10.11
CA MET A 132 -0.19 15.76 9.04
C MET A 132 0.28 15.19 7.71
N VAL A 133 -0.66 14.84 6.84
CA VAL A 133 -0.38 14.11 5.60
C VAL A 133 -0.85 14.89 4.37
N GLY A 134 -0.08 14.80 3.29
CA GLY A 134 -0.41 15.42 2.01
C GLY A 134 -1.46 14.64 1.19
N ALA A 135 -1.75 13.39 1.57
CA ALA A 135 -2.87 12.60 1.05
C ALA A 135 -4.21 13.06 1.65
N HIS A 136 -5.32 12.85 0.93
CA HIS A 136 -6.66 13.26 1.41
C HIS A 136 -7.64 12.09 1.38
N SER A 137 -8.35 11.88 2.48
CA SER A 137 -9.36 10.83 2.60
C SER A 137 -10.67 11.23 1.90
N HIS A 138 -11.22 10.33 1.09
CA HIS A 138 -12.54 10.44 0.48
C HIS A 138 -13.40 9.19 0.79
N GLY A 139 -13.08 8.47 1.86
CA GLY A 139 -13.79 7.25 2.29
C GLY A 139 -12.96 5.95 2.29
N GLN A 140 -11.68 6.01 1.90
CA GLN A 140 -10.79 4.84 1.86
C GLN A 140 -10.13 4.49 3.21
N GLY A 141 -10.50 5.18 4.30
CA GLY A 141 -10.07 4.82 5.67
C GLY A 141 -8.64 5.21 6.05
N HIS A 142 -8.12 6.33 5.55
CA HIS A 142 -6.79 6.81 5.96
C HIS A 142 -6.71 7.06 7.46
N GLU A 143 -7.79 7.54 8.07
CA GLU A 143 -7.94 7.82 9.49
C GLU A 143 -7.92 6.56 10.37
N THR A 144 -7.82 5.37 9.77
CA THR A 144 -7.67 4.09 10.46
C THR A 144 -6.36 3.41 10.07
N VAL A 145 -6.09 3.30 8.76
CA VAL A 145 -4.92 2.58 8.25
C VAL A 145 -3.61 3.34 8.52
N PHE A 146 -3.61 4.68 8.50
CA PHE A 146 -2.38 5.43 8.77
C PHE A 146 -1.99 5.42 10.26
N PRO A 147 -2.93 5.60 11.22
CA PRO A 147 -2.65 5.38 12.64
C PRO A 147 -2.03 4.01 12.92
N GLN A 148 -2.57 2.94 12.32
CA GLN A 148 -2.06 1.58 12.46
C GLN A 148 -0.57 1.47 12.13
N VAL A 149 -0.14 2.03 11.00
CA VAL A 149 1.26 2.00 10.57
C VAL A 149 2.16 2.72 11.58
N VAL A 150 1.78 3.92 12.02
CA VAL A 150 2.60 4.69 12.97
C VAL A 150 2.64 4.04 14.34
N ALA A 151 1.49 3.53 14.81
CA ALA A 151 1.36 2.87 16.09
C ALA A 151 2.17 1.58 16.16
N GLU A 152 2.15 0.76 15.10
CA GLU A 152 2.95 -0.47 14.99
C GLU A 152 4.45 -0.16 15.06
N MET A 153 4.92 0.88 14.36
CA MET A 153 6.32 1.29 14.39
C MET A 153 6.80 1.73 15.79
N LEU A 154 5.89 2.25 16.62
CA LEU A 154 6.20 2.77 17.95
C LEU A 154 5.86 1.79 19.08
N GLY A 155 5.06 0.75 18.78
CA GLY A 155 4.51 -0.18 19.76
C GLY A 155 3.49 0.46 20.71
N ILE A 156 2.74 1.46 20.26
CA ILE A 156 1.71 2.16 21.06
C ILE A 156 0.31 1.84 20.54
N ASP A 157 -0.73 2.28 21.27
CA ASP A 157 -2.12 2.14 20.83
C ASP A 157 -2.43 3.09 19.67
N GLU A 158 -3.11 2.60 18.62
CA GLU A 158 -3.47 3.40 17.44
C GLU A 158 -4.37 4.60 17.75
N SER A 159 -5.16 4.54 18.84
CA SER A 159 -5.99 5.65 19.31
C SER A 159 -5.18 6.85 19.81
N MET A 160 -3.87 6.69 20.00
CA MET A 160 -2.95 7.78 20.32
C MET A 160 -2.54 8.60 19.09
N VAL A 161 -2.94 8.19 17.87
CA VAL A 161 -2.48 8.79 16.61
C VAL A 161 -3.67 9.39 15.85
N ASP A 162 -3.67 10.72 15.73
CA ASP A 162 -4.63 11.46 14.94
C ASP A 162 -4.07 11.83 13.57
N ILE A 163 -4.85 11.60 12.50
CA ILE A 163 -4.49 12.03 11.14
C ILE A 163 -5.10 13.38 10.82
N VAL A 164 -4.27 14.31 10.35
CA VAL A 164 -4.69 15.63 9.85
C VAL A 164 -4.46 15.67 8.35
N HIS A 165 -5.52 15.86 7.57
CA HIS A 165 -5.44 16.02 6.10
C HIS A 165 -6.43 17.06 5.59
N GLY A 166 -6.25 17.51 4.34
CA GLY A 166 -7.19 18.39 3.62
C GLY A 166 -7.08 19.89 3.91
N ASP A 167 -6.51 20.31 5.03
CA ASP A 167 -6.30 21.72 5.36
C ASP A 167 -4.89 22.18 4.97
N THR A 168 -4.75 22.78 3.78
CA THR A 168 -3.48 23.27 3.24
C THR A 168 -2.79 24.34 4.08
N SER A 169 -3.47 24.93 5.08
CA SER A 169 -2.83 25.82 6.05
C SER A 169 -2.09 25.06 7.17
N LYS A 170 -2.33 23.75 7.32
CA LYS A 170 -1.83 22.90 8.41
C LYS A 170 -0.92 21.77 7.95
N ILE A 171 -1.09 21.28 6.72
CA ILE A 171 -0.40 20.08 6.23
C ILE A 171 0.77 20.44 5.31
N PRO A 172 1.80 19.58 5.21
CA PRO A 172 2.83 19.75 4.19
C PRO A 172 2.22 19.60 2.80
N PHE A 173 2.84 20.24 1.80
CA PHE A 173 2.38 20.12 0.42
C PHE A 173 2.53 18.69 -0.07
N GLY A 174 1.42 18.07 -0.47
CA GLY A 174 1.37 16.76 -1.09
C GLY A 174 0.51 16.76 -2.33
N MET A 175 0.45 15.61 -2.99
CA MET A 175 -0.22 15.47 -4.28
C MET A 175 -1.59 14.82 -4.14
N GLY A 176 -2.11 14.70 -2.91
CA GLY A 176 -3.44 14.17 -2.64
C GLY A 176 -3.60 12.69 -2.98
N THR A 177 -4.85 12.26 -3.13
CA THR A 177 -5.19 10.85 -3.31
C THR A 177 -5.90 10.57 -4.61
N TYR A 178 -5.22 9.78 -5.45
CA TYR A 178 -5.70 9.19 -6.69
C TYR A 178 -4.71 8.11 -7.13
N GLY A 179 -5.02 7.33 -8.17
CA GLY A 179 -4.06 6.34 -8.72
C GLY A 179 -3.51 5.35 -7.69
N SER A 180 -4.31 5.04 -6.67
CA SER A 180 -3.93 4.18 -5.54
C SER A 180 -2.61 4.59 -4.87
N ARG A 181 -2.31 5.89 -4.79
CA ARG A 181 -0.99 6.37 -4.35
C ARG A 181 -0.82 6.62 -2.86
N SER A 182 -1.90 6.70 -2.08
CA SER A 182 -1.84 7.20 -0.70
C SER A 182 -0.86 6.42 0.16
N LEU A 183 -0.99 5.10 0.26
CA LEU A 183 -0.11 4.30 1.11
C LEU A 183 1.30 4.18 0.51
N ALA A 184 1.38 3.97 -0.81
CA ALA A 184 2.65 3.77 -1.51
C ALA A 184 3.55 5.02 -1.54
N VAL A 185 2.97 6.22 -1.43
CA VAL A 185 3.74 7.47 -1.48
C VAL A 185 3.63 8.25 -0.18
N CYS A 186 2.42 8.66 0.22
CA CYS A 186 2.22 9.40 1.47
C CYS A 186 2.49 8.53 2.70
N GLY A 187 2.08 7.26 2.67
CA GLY A 187 2.39 6.29 3.73
C GLY A 187 3.90 6.11 3.89
N SER A 188 4.66 6.04 2.80
CA SER A 188 6.12 5.99 2.86
C SER A 188 6.75 7.28 3.38
N ALA A 189 6.20 8.46 3.05
CA ALA A 189 6.62 9.72 3.66
C ALA A 189 6.37 9.72 5.18
N MET A 190 5.21 9.21 5.60
CA MET A 190 4.84 9.06 7.01
C MET A 190 5.78 8.10 7.73
N VAL A 191 6.08 6.93 7.18
CA VAL A 191 7.06 5.98 7.72
C VAL A 191 8.42 6.67 7.92
N ARG A 192 8.92 7.39 6.91
CA ARG A 192 10.20 8.11 7.00
C ARG A 192 10.19 9.22 8.07
N ALA A 193 9.09 9.93 8.24
CA ALA A 193 8.95 10.91 9.30
C ALA A 193 8.94 10.23 10.68
N THR A 194 8.22 9.11 10.82
CA THR A 194 8.21 8.29 12.05
C THR A 194 9.59 7.72 12.37
N GLU A 195 10.36 7.25 11.39
CA GLU A 195 11.75 6.81 11.58
C GLU A 195 12.63 7.92 12.17
N LYS A 196 12.49 9.16 11.68
CA LYS A 196 13.19 10.31 12.25
C LYS A 196 12.78 10.60 13.69
N ILE A 197 11.48 10.49 14.00
CA ILE A 197 10.96 10.60 15.38
C ILE A 197 11.60 9.53 16.27
N ILE A 198 11.62 8.27 15.85
CA ILE A 198 12.23 7.17 16.59
C ILE A 198 13.70 7.45 16.84
N ASN A 199 14.45 7.89 15.82
CA ASN A 199 15.86 8.19 15.96
C ASN A 199 16.11 9.33 16.97
N LYS A 200 15.33 10.41 16.91
CA LYS A 200 15.43 11.51 17.89
C LYS A 200 15.06 11.04 19.30
N ALA A 201 13.99 10.26 19.43
CA ALA A 201 13.53 9.72 20.72
C ALA A 201 14.54 8.74 21.33
N LYS A 202 15.21 7.90 20.53
CA LYS A 202 16.28 7.01 21.00
C LYS A 202 17.46 7.78 21.59
N LYS A 203 17.83 8.93 21.01
CA LYS A 203 18.87 9.79 21.59
C LYS A 203 18.45 10.33 22.96
N ILE A 204 17.23 10.85 23.07
CA ILE A 204 16.68 11.34 24.34
C ILE A 204 16.63 10.21 25.38
N ALA A 205 16.14 9.03 25.01
CA ALA A 205 16.09 7.85 25.87
C ALA A 205 17.50 7.40 26.30
N GLY A 206 18.48 7.43 25.39
CA GLY A 206 19.88 7.13 25.68
C GLY A 206 20.44 8.03 26.78
N HIS A 207 20.17 9.34 26.72
CA HIS A 207 20.57 10.25 27.79
C HIS A 207 19.85 9.97 29.13
N MET A 208 18.56 9.66 29.10
CA MET A 208 17.80 9.29 30.31
C MET A 208 18.32 8.00 30.96
N LEU A 209 18.84 7.07 30.15
CA LEU A 209 19.32 5.75 30.57
C LEU A 209 20.84 5.68 30.78
N GLU A 210 21.55 6.78 30.50
CA GLU A 210 23.02 6.87 30.47
C GLU A 210 23.65 5.82 29.53
N ALA A 211 23.09 5.66 28.33
CA ALA A 211 23.48 4.70 27.32
C ALA A 211 23.61 5.34 25.92
N SER A 212 24.34 4.68 25.02
CA SER A 212 24.42 5.08 23.61
C SER A 212 23.07 4.89 22.91
N ASP A 213 22.69 5.79 22.01
CA ASP A 213 21.45 5.68 21.22
C ASP A 213 21.46 4.45 20.29
N SER A 214 22.65 3.99 19.88
CA SER A 214 22.84 2.73 19.16
C SER A 214 22.39 1.50 19.94
N ASP A 215 22.41 1.58 21.27
CA ASP A 215 22.11 0.46 22.16
C ASP A 215 20.64 0.52 22.64
N ILE A 216 19.88 1.54 22.23
CA ILE A 216 18.47 1.69 22.57
C ILE A 216 17.59 0.98 21.54
N GLU A 217 16.78 0.04 22.03
CA GLU A 217 15.70 -0.60 21.30
C GLU A 217 14.36 0.04 21.68
N LEU A 218 13.45 0.17 20.70
CA LEU A 218 12.07 0.58 20.93
C LEU A 218 11.18 -0.61 20.61
N LYS A 219 10.39 -1.05 21.58
CA LYS A 219 9.43 -2.14 21.41
C LYS A 219 8.27 -1.95 22.39
N ASP A 220 7.04 -2.17 21.93
CA ASP A 220 5.83 -2.11 22.77
C ASP A 220 5.75 -0.80 23.60
N GLY A 221 6.13 0.34 23.00
CA GLY A 221 6.10 1.65 23.65
C GLY A 221 7.17 1.84 24.74
N GLN A 222 8.18 0.98 24.78
CA GLN A 222 9.25 0.97 25.77
C GLN A 222 10.61 1.15 25.08
N PHE A 223 11.41 2.09 25.56
CA PHE A 223 12.82 2.20 25.19
C PHE A 223 13.67 1.44 26.19
N SER A 224 14.52 0.51 25.73
CA SER A 224 15.37 -0.34 26.58
C SER A 224 16.81 -0.40 26.10
N VAL A 225 17.77 -0.47 27.02
CA VAL A 225 19.19 -0.70 26.67
C VAL A 225 19.40 -2.18 26.40
N ALA A 226 19.88 -2.51 25.20
CA ALA A 226 20.12 -3.88 24.74
C ALA A 226 20.96 -4.68 25.75
N GLY A 227 20.49 -5.88 26.09
CA GLY A 227 21.18 -6.77 27.03
C GLY A 227 21.05 -6.40 28.51
N THR A 228 20.17 -5.45 28.87
CA THR A 228 19.91 -5.05 30.26
C THR A 228 18.41 -4.99 30.58
N ASP A 229 18.06 -4.72 31.84
CA ASP A 229 16.70 -4.46 32.33
C ASP A 229 16.36 -2.95 32.40
N LYS A 230 17.30 -2.07 32.04
CA LYS A 230 17.10 -0.62 32.06
C LYS A 230 16.16 -0.19 30.94
N SER A 231 15.11 0.55 31.29
CA SER A 231 14.13 1.04 30.32
C SER A 231 13.41 2.32 30.77
N VAL A 232 12.90 3.10 29.81
CA VAL A 232 12.05 4.29 30.02
C VAL A 232 10.86 4.26 29.05
N ALA A 233 9.67 4.64 29.53
CA ALA A 233 8.45 4.48 28.74
C ALA A 233 8.35 5.59 27.68
N TRP A 234 7.55 5.35 26.63
CA TRP A 234 7.25 6.33 25.57
C TRP A 234 6.81 7.69 26.14
N GLY A 235 5.89 7.68 27.12
CA GLY A 235 5.41 8.90 27.77
C GLY A 235 6.54 9.71 28.44
N ASP A 236 7.50 9.04 29.07
CA ASP A 236 8.61 9.71 29.76
C ASP A 236 9.59 10.36 28.77
N VAL A 237 9.91 9.65 27.68
CA VAL A 237 10.82 10.15 26.63
C VAL A 237 10.18 11.32 25.88
N THR A 238 8.88 11.24 25.58
CA THR A 238 8.17 12.32 24.90
C THR A 238 8.00 13.55 25.79
N LEU A 239 7.77 13.38 27.09
CA LEU A 239 7.79 14.49 28.04
C LEU A 239 9.18 15.14 28.12
N ALA A 240 10.23 14.33 28.21
CA ALA A 240 11.61 14.82 28.26
C ALA A 240 11.96 15.66 27.01
N ALA A 241 11.44 15.29 25.83
CA ALA A 241 11.61 16.09 24.62
C ALA A 241 11.13 17.55 24.78
N TYR A 242 10.10 17.81 25.59
CA TYR A 242 9.58 19.16 25.85
C TYR A 242 10.07 19.78 27.18
N VAL A 243 10.73 19.00 28.02
CA VAL A 243 11.32 19.44 29.30
C VAL A 243 12.83 19.13 29.26
N PRO A 244 13.62 19.90 28.50
CA PRO A 244 14.97 19.53 28.07
C PRO A 244 16.03 19.79 29.16
N HIS A 245 15.88 19.15 30.31
CA HIS A 245 16.84 19.29 31.42
C HIS A 245 18.01 18.31 31.34
N ASN A 246 17.88 17.24 30.55
CA ASN A 246 18.77 16.08 30.64
C ASN A 246 19.13 15.49 29.27
N TYR A 247 19.51 16.35 28.31
CA TYR A 247 20.18 15.98 27.06
C TYR A 247 20.93 17.20 26.48
N PRO A 248 21.98 17.01 25.65
CA PRO A 248 22.76 18.09 25.07
C PRO A 248 21.94 18.88 24.05
N LEU A 249 21.66 20.15 24.36
CA LEU A 249 20.87 21.06 23.52
C LEU A 249 21.60 21.47 22.24
N GLU A 250 22.92 21.32 22.21
CA GLU A 250 23.76 21.51 21.04
C GLU A 250 23.56 20.44 19.96
N ASP A 251 23.11 19.25 20.34
CA ASP A 251 22.95 18.10 19.43
C ASP A 251 21.48 17.72 19.21
N ILE A 252 20.61 18.03 20.17
CA ILE A 252 19.19 17.65 20.16
C ILE A 252 18.36 18.89 20.49
N GLU A 253 17.67 19.41 19.48
CA GLU A 253 16.71 20.50 19.68
C GLU A 253 15.50 20.04 20.51
N PRO A 254 14.91 20.89 21.39
CA PRO A 254 13.67 20.58 22.07
C PRO A 254 12.48 20.29 21.13
N GLY A 255 11.52 19.55 21.65
CA GLY A 255 10.33 19.09 20.92
C GLY A 255 10.56 17.81 20.12
N LEU A 256 9.48 17.22 19.63
CA LEU A 256 9.52 15.96 18.90
C LEU A 256 8.58 16.03 17.70
N GLU A 257 9.09 16.61 16.61
CA GLU A 257 8.36 16.83 15.36
C GLU A 257 9.32 16.68 14.19
N GLU A 258 8.92 15.89 13.19
CA GLU A 258 9.76 15.58 12.03
C GLU A 258 8.93 15.54 10.76
N THR A 259 9.52 16.01 9.66
CA THR A 259 8.90 16.00 8.33
C THR A 259 9.72 15.19 7.35
N ALA A 260 9.04 14.46 6.47
CA ALA A 260 9.68 13.80 5.34
C ALA A 260 8.89 14.05 4.04
N PHE A 261 9.65 14.25 2.97
CA PHE A 261 9.17 14.27 1.59
C PHE A 261 9.64 12.99 0.93
N TYR A 262 8.75 12.32 0.20
CA TYR A 262 9.04 11.06 -0.46
C TYR A 262 8.70 11.12 -1.93
N ASP A 263 9.75 11.05 -2.75
CA ASP A 263 9.69 10.78 -4.17
C ASP A 263 10.11 9.31 -4.39
N PRO A 264 9.18 8.40 -4.72
CA PRO A 264 9.47 6.98 -4.85
C PRO A 264 10.33 6.71 -6.09
N ALA A 265 11.23 5.75 -6.01
CA ALA A 265 12.11 5.39 -7.13
C ALA A 265 11.40 4.65 -8.27
N ASN A 266 10.22 4.08 -8.03
CA ASN A 266 9.40 3.35 -8.99
C ASN A 266 7.91 3.42 -8.58
N PHE A 267 7.02 2.99 -9.48
CA PHE A 267 5.64 2.65 -9.15
C PHE A 267 5.58 1.37 -8.30
N THR A 268 4.41 1.09 -7.75
CA THR A 268 4.09 -0.25 -7.23
C THR A 268 3.18 -0.98 -8.22
N TYR A 269 3.35 -2.30 -8.37
CA TYR A 269 2.59 -3.09 -9.36
C TYR A 269 1.76 -4.21 -8.72
N PRO A 270 0.75 -3.87 -7.89
CA PRO A 270 -0.19 -4.87 -7.41
C PRO A 270 -0.87 -5.59 -8.59
N ALA A 271 -1.03 -6.89 -8.43
CA ALA A 271 -1.63 -7.77 -9.41
C ALA A 271 -2.76 -8.58 -8.79
N GLY A 272 -3.64 -9.10 -9.63
CA GLY A 272 -4.75 -9.93 -9.17
C GLY A 272 -5.29 -10.87 -10.24
N ALA A 273 -6.04 -11.84 -9.76
CA ALA A 273 -6.72 -12.87 -10.53
C ALA A 273 -8.20 -12.85 -10.18
N TYR A 274 -9.07 -12.57 -11.15
CA TYR A 274 -10.52 -12.57 -10.96
C TYR A 274 -11.18 -13.65 -11.80
N ALA A 275 -12.20 -14.29 -11.24
CA ALA A 275 -13.19 -15.05 -11.99
C ALA A 275 -14.57 -14.52 -11.67
N CYS A 276 -15.46 -14.61 -12.66
CA CYS A 276 -16.87 -14.30 -12.50
C CYS A 276 -17.69 -15.36 -13.22
N GLU A 277 -18.71 -15.88 -12.56
CA GLU A 277 -19.70 -16.74 -13.18
C GLU A 277 -21.02 -15.99 -13.36
N VAL A 278 -21.61 -16.15 -14.53
CA VAL A 278 -22.89 -15.55 -14.88
C VAL A 278 -23.86 -16.58 -15.43
N GLU A 279 -25.13 -16.37 -15.14
CA GLU A 279 -26.24 -16.99 -15.87
C GLU A 279 -26.85 -15.98 -16.84
N VAL A 280 -27.24 -16.46 -18.02
CA VAL A 280 -27.92 -15.68 -19.05
C VAL A 280 -29.21 -16.38 -19.42
N ASP A 281 -30.31 -15.66 -19.31
CA ASP A 281 -31.59 -16.07 -19.88
C ASP A 281 -31.55 -15.83 -21.40
N PRO A 282 -31.60 -16.89 -22.23
CA PRO A 282 -31.48 -16.74 -23.68
C PRO A 282 -32.69 -16.06 -24.33
N ASP A 283 -33.85 -16.05 -23.68
CA ASP A 283 -35.07 -15.45 -24.23
C ASP A 283 -35.13 -13.94 -23.97
N THR A 284 -34.52 -13.48 -22.87
CA THR A 284 -34.57 -12.07 -22.45
C THR A 284 -33.22 -11.35 -22.55
N GLY A 285 -32.12 -12.09 -22.63
CA GLY A 285 -30.76 -11.55 -22.53
C GLY A 285 -30.38 -11.08 -21.11
N LYS A 286 -31.21 -11.34 -20.10
CA LYS A 286 -30.94 -10.96 -18.71
C LYS A 286 -29.72 -11.72 -18.19
N VAL A 287 -28.75 -10.98 -17.64
CA VAL A 287 -27.54 -11.54 -17.02
C VAL A 287 -27.64 -11.44 -15.50
N THR A 288 -27.39 -12.55 -14.81
CA THR A 288 -27.27 -12.61 -13.34
C THR A 288 -25.84 -12.99 -12.98
N ILE A 289 -25.23 -12.27 -12.04
CA ILE A 289 -23.91 -12.63 -11.48
C ILE A 289 -24.15 -13.63 -10.35
N GLU A 290 -23.59 -14.83 -10.49
CA GLU A 290 -23.73 -15.92 -9.52
C GLU A 290 -22.55 -15.98 -8.55
N LYS A 291 -21.35 -15.64 -9.04
CA LYS A 291 -20.10 -15.63 -8.28
C LYS A 291 -19.15 -14.58 -8.82
#